data_AF-A0A1I5T2F2-F1
#
_entry.id   AF-A0A1I5T2F2-F1
#
_cell.length_a   1.000
_cell.length_b   1.000
_cell.length_c   1.000
_cell.angle_alpha   90.00
_cell.angle_beta   90.00
_cell.angle_gamma   90.00
#
_symmetry.space_group_name_H-M   'P 1'
#
loop_
_entity.id
_entity.type
_entity.pdbx_description
1 polymer ?
#
loop_
_entity_poly.entity_id
_entity_poly.type
_entity_poly.pdbx_seq_one_letter_code
_entity_poly.pdbx_strand_id
1 'polypeptide(L)'
;MKVRTAVRPDARVSNSVKDALSLLEKTNYDRPIAEDDIIRSVADALQYNSYYHPPDYIRHLNYAYEAERSLSAKDAIAQILVNSRMSALGKRPLCQDTGLVSS
;
A
#
# COMPACT_ATOMS: atom_id res chain seq x y z
N MET A 1 -2.30 -7.30 28.20
CA MET A 1 -1.46 -6.33 28.96
C MET A 1 -1.93 -4.93 28.55
N LYS A 2 -2.68 -4.21 29.40
CA LYS A 2 -3.13 -2.84 29.09
C LYS A 2 -1.92 -1.91 29.17
N VAL A 3 -1.49 -1.34 28.04
CA VAL A 3 -0.53 -0.24 28.05
C VAL A 3 -1.28 0.98 28.58
N ARG A 4 -1.24 1.19 29.91
CA ARG A 4 -1.72 2.44 30.48
C ARG A 4 -0.72 3.51 30.06
N THR A 5 -1.04 4.30 29.05
CA THR A 5 -0.38 5.59 28.82
C THR A 5 -0.57 6.42 30.08
N ALA A 6 0.49 6.53 30.89
CA ALA A 6 0.53 7.33 32.09
C ALA A 6 0.55 8.81 31.68
N VAL A 7 -0.61 9.38 31.37
CA VAL A 7 -0.76 10.83 31.25
C VAL A 7 -0.86 11.39 32.67
N ARG A 8 0.04 12.32 33.02
CA ARG A 8 0.01 13.00 34.31
C ARG A 8 -1.33 13.75 34.47
N PRO A 9 -2.00 13.62 35.63
CA PRO A 9 -3.36 14.14 35.83
C PRO A 9 -3.48 15.68 35.77
N ASP A 10 -2.35 16.40 35.79
CA ASP A 10 -2.27 17.87 35.81
C ASP A 10 -1.73 18.49 34.49
N ALA A 11 -1.44 17.68 33.47
CA ALA A 11 -0.96 18.20 32.20
C ALA A 11 -2.09 18.96 31.48
N ARG A 12 -1.92 20.27 31.24
CA ARG A 12 -2.79 21.02 30.31
C ARG A 12 -2.57 20.51 28.90
N VAL A 13 -3.38 19.53 28.50
CA VAL A 13 -3.42 19.00 27.14
C VAL A 13 -4.08 20.03 26.23
N SER A 14 -3.35 20.53 25.24
CA SER A 14 -3.88 21.47 24.25
C SER A 14 -5.03 20.82 23.45
N ASN A 15 -5.94 21.64 22.91
CA ASN A 15 -7.09 21.11 22.15
C ASN A 15 -6.65 20.20 20.99
N SER A 16 -5.53 20.53 20.33
CA SER A 16 -4.97 19.69 19.26
C SER A 16 -4.53 18.30 19.72
N VAL A 17 -4.09 18.14 20.98
CA VAL A 17 -3.72 16.83 21.52
C VAL A 17 -4.97 16.05 21.96
N LYS A 18 -6.02 16.72 22.44
CA LYS A 18 -7.32 16.08 22.71
C LYS A 18 -7.96 15.55 21.42
N ASP A 19 -7.85 16.31 20.33
CA ASP A 19 -8.36 15.89 19.02
C ASP A 19 -7.61 14.66 18.50
N ALA A 20 -6.27 14.65 18.60
CA ALA A 20 -5.46 13.49 18.25
C ALA A 20 -5.77 12.26 19.13
N LEU A 21 -5.95 12.44 20.44
CA LEU A 21 -6.36 11.36 21.34
C LEU A 21 -7.75 10.82 20.98
N SER A 22 -8.70 11.68 20.61
CA SER A 22 -10.03 11.25 20.17
C SER A 22 -9.99 10.44 18.86
N LEU A 23 -9.02 10.71 17.98
CA LEU A 23 -8.80 9.92 16.77
C LEU A 23 -8.16 8.58 17.10
N LEU A 24 -7.24 8.55 18.06
CA LEU A 24 -6.63 7.33 18.57
C LEU A 24 -7.62 6.47 19.34
N GLU A 25 -8.61 7.05 20.03
CA GLU A 25 -9.71 6.32 20.67
C GLU A 25 -10.71 5.75 19.64
N LYS A 26 -10.91 6.45 18.51
CA LYS A 26 -11.74 5.97 17.39
C LYS A 26 -11.10 4.81 16.65
N THR A 27 -9.77 4.76 16.59
CA THR A 27 -9.02 3.60 16.11
C THR A 27 -8.83 2.64 17.27
N ASN A 28 -9.50 1.48 17.28
CA ASN A 28 -9.33 0.49 18.35
C ASN A 28 -7.92 -0.15 18.34
N TYR A 29 -6.87 0.60 18.66
CA TYR A 29 -5.48 0.13 18.67
C TYR A 29 -5.19 -0.83 19.84
N ASP A 30 -5.99 -0.73 20.91
CA ASP A 30 -5.91 -1.62 22.08
C ASP A 30 -6.73 -2.91 21.93
N ARG A 31 -7.46 -3.10 20.81
CA ARG A 31 -8.16 -4.38 20.60
C ARG A 31 -7.15 -5.46 20.25
N PRO A 32 -7.28 -6.68 20.80
CA PRO A 32 -6.50 -7.82 20.34
C PRO A 32 -6.68 -8.01 18.83
N ILE A 33 -5.58 -8.28 18.13
CA ILE A 33 -5.61 -8.68 16.71
C ILE A 33 -6.19 -10.10 16.66
N ALA A 34 -7.32 -10.25 15.97
CA ALA A 34 -7.95 -11.53 15.74
C ALA A 34 -7.35 -12.21 14.49
N GLU A 35 -7.54 -13.51 14.37
CA GLU A 35 -7.13 -14.28 13.19
C GLU A 35 -7.67 -13.67 11.88
N ASP A 36 -8.94 -13.28 11.86
CA ASP A 36 -9.59 -12.61 10.73
C ASP A 36 -8.87 -11.33 10.29
N ASP A 37 -8.27 -10.58 11.21
CA ASP A 37 -7.54 -9.36 10.87
C ASP A 37 -6.28 -9.68 10.07
N ILE A 38 -5.59 -10.77 10.43
CA ILE A 38 -4.40 -11.23 9.72
C ILE A 38 -4.79 -11.76 8.34
N ILE A 39 -5.81 -12.63 8.27
CA ILE A 39 -6.28 -13.21 7.01
C ILE A 39 -6.66 -12.10 6.03
N ARG A 40 -7.47 -11.12 6.48
CA ARG A 40 -7.91 -10.00 5.62
C ARG A 40 -6.74 -9.12 5.22
N SER A 41 -5.86 -8.76 6.15
CA SER A 41 -4.69 -7.93 5.85
C SER A 41 -3.78 -8.58 4.80
N VAL A 42 -3.49 -9.87 4.94
CA VAL A 42 -2.65 -10.61 3.98
C VAL A 42 -3.36 -10.72 2.63
N ALA A 43 -4.65 -11.06 2.61
CA ALA A 43 -5.42 -11.14 1.36
C ALA A 43 -5.43 -9.79 0.62
N ASP A 44 -5.71 -8.70 1.34
CA ASP A 44 -5.74 -7.35 0.77
C ASP A 44 -4.35 -6.95 0.24
N ALA A 45 -3.28 -7.25 0.98
CA ALA A 45 -1.91 -6.94 0.57
C ALA A 45 -1.51 -7.72 -0.70
N LEU A 46 -1.79 -9.03 -0.75
CA LEU A 46 -1.48 -9.85 -1.92
C LEU A 46 -2.28 -9.43 -3.15
N GLN A 47 -3.55 -9.07 -2.95
CA GLN A 47 -4.41 -8.61 -4.02
C GLN A 47 -3.96 -7.24 -4.55
N TYR A 48 -3.56 -6.33 -3.66
CA TYR A 48 -2.97 -5.05 -4.03
C TYR A 48 -1.68 -5.24 -4.84
N ASN A 49 -0.75 -6.06 -4.36
CA ASN A 49 0.53 -6.31 -5.03
C ASN A 49 0.34 -6.94 -6.42
N SER A 50 -0.73 -7.71 -6.62
CA SER A 50 -1.05 -8.32 -7.92
C SER A 50 -1.51 -7.31 -8.98
N TYR A 51 -1.99 -6.12 -8.57
CA TYR A 51 -2.62 -5.15 -9.46
C TYR A 51 -1.74 -3.93 -9.76
N TYR A 52 -0.85 -3.55 -8.84
CA TYR A 52 -0.12 -2.30 -8.90
C TYR A 52 1.39 -2.52 -8.97
N HIS A 53 2.04 -1.78 -9.86
CA HIS A 53 3.48 -1.55 -9.75
C HIS A 53 3.76 -0.45 -8.72
N PRO A 54 4.92 -0.52 -8.03
CA PRO A 54 5.42 0.59 -7.22
C PRO A 54 5.54 1.91 -8.02
N PRO A 55 5.21 3.08 -7.43
CA PRO A 55 5.26 4.36 -8.13
C PRO A 55 6.65 4.76 -8.63
N ASP A 56 7.71 4.33 -7.93
CA ASP A 56 9.09 4.50 -8.37
C ASP A 56 9.39 3.64 -9.61
N TYR A 57 8.95 2.38 -9.66
CA TYR A 57 9.10 1.55 -10.85
C TYR A 57 8.50 2.22 -12.08
N ILE A 58 7.25 2.72 -11.98
CA ILE A 58 6.58 3.39 -13.10
C ILE A 58 7.32 4.68 -13.51
N ARG A 59 7.82 5.46 -12.56
CA ARG A 59 8.60 6.67 -12.87
C ARG A 59 9.89 6.36 -13.63
N HIS A 60 10.65 5.37 -13.18
CA HIS A 60 11.89 4.98 -13.85
C HIS A 60 11.62 4.36 -15.23
N LEU A 61 10.56 3.57 -15.35
CA LEU A 61 10.17 2.97 -16.62
C LEU A 61 9.70 4.03 -17.64
N ASN A 62 8.97 5.05 -17.17
CA ASN A 62 8.61 6.19 -18.02
C ASN A 62 9.85 7.00 -18.45
N TYR A 63 10.80 7.23 -17.54
CA TYR A 63 12.07 7.88 -17.90
C TYR A 63 12.83 7.08 -18.97
N ALA A 64 12.87 5.75 -18.84
CA ALA A 64 13.48 4.87 -19.84
C ALA A 64 12.76 4.96 -21.20
N TYR A 65 11.42 4.99 -21.21
CA TYR A 65 10.64 5.18 -22.45
C TYR A 65 11.02 6.47 -23.19
N GLU A 66 11.17 7.58 -22.46
CA GLU A 66 11.54 8.87 -23.06
C GLU A 66 12.96 8.85 -23.62
N ALA A 67 13.90 8.22 -22.90
CA ALA A 67 15.32 8.17 -23.28
C ALA A 67 15.66 7.12 -24.34
N GLU A 68 14.83 6.08 -24.52
CA GLU A 68 15.09 4.96 -25.43
C GLU A 68 15.06 5.39 -26.90
N ARG A 69 16.05 4.90 -27.66
CA ARG A 69 16.25 5.21 -29.09
C ARG A 69 15.80 4.08 -30.00
N SER A 70 15.89 2.83 -29.53
CA SER A 70 15.43 1.66 -30.28
C SER A 70 13.91 1.61 -30.30
N LEU A 71 13.33 1.62 -31.50
CA LEU A 71 11.88 1.60 -31.68
C LEU A 71 11.23 0.37 -31.02
N SER A 72 11.79 -0.82 -31.24
CA SER A 72 11.25 -2.05 -30.68
C SER A 72 11.31 -2.09 -29.14
N ALA A 73 12.39 -1.58 -28.56
CA ALA A 73 12.52 -1.48 -27.11
C ALA A 73 11.56 -0.44 -26.53
N LYS A 74 11.43 0.71 -27.20
CA LYS A 74 10.49 1.77 -26.82
C LYS A 74 9.04 1.29 -26.84
N ASP A 75 8.65 0.54 -27.86
CA ASP A 75 7.31 -0.06 -27.98
C ASP A 75 7.06 -1.11 -26.88
N ALA A 76 8.07 -1.93 -26.56
CA ALA A 76 7.96 -2.89 -25.47
C ALA A 76 7.74 -2.19 -24.11
N ILE A 77 8.49 -1.11 -23.84
CA ILE A 77 8.31 -0.32 -22.62
C ILE A 77 6.91 0.31 -22.58
N ALA A 78 6.44 0.87 -23.71
CA ALA A 78 5.08 1.42 -23.80
C ALA A 78 4.02 0.37 -23.47
N GLN A 79 4.17 -0.85 -23.96
CA GLN A 79 3.23 -1.93 -23.67
C GLN A 79 3.20 -2.31 -22.18
N ILE A 80 4.36 -2.31 -21.51
CA ILE A 80 4.42 -2.54 -20.05
C ILE A 80 3.67 -1.42 -19.30
N LEU A 81 3.86 -0.16 -19.69
CA LEU A 81 3.16 0.99 -19.09
C LEU A 81 1.64 0.91 -19.31
N VAL A 82 1.20 0.57 -20.53
CA VAL A 82 -0.22 0.36 -20.85
C VAL A 82 -0.80 -0.78 -20.01
N ASN A 83 -0.11 -1.91 -19.94
CA ASN A 83 -0.56 -3.06 -19.15
C ASN A 83 -0.68 -2.69 -17.66
N SER A 84 0.28 -1.93 -17.14
CA SER A 84 0.26 -1.43 -15.76
C SER A 84 -0.95 -0.54 -15.49
N ARG A 85 -1.26 0.39 -16.40
CA ARG A 85 -2.45 1.25 -16.30
C ARG A 85 -3.75 0.44 -16.33
N MET A 86 -3.85 -0.50 -17.27
CA MET A 86 -5.05 -1.32 -17.41
C MET A 86 -5.25 -2.27 -16.21
N SER A 87 -4.16 -2.77 -15.64
CA SER A 87 -4.15 -3.57 -14.41
C SER A 87 -4.74 -2.80 -13.23
N ALA A 88 -4.21 -1.60 -12.98
CA ALA A 88 -4.65 -0.72 -11.90
C ALA A 88 -6.13 -0.32 -12.01
N LEU A 89 -6.58 0.08 -13.22
CA LEU A 89 -7.97 0.48 -13.44
C LEU A 89 -8.95 -0.70 -13.38
N GLY A 90 -8.55 -1.85 -13.90
CA GLY A 90 -9.39 -3.04 -13.96
C GLY A 90 -9.37 -3.89 -12.68
N LYS A 91 -8.49 -3.58 -11.72
CA LYS A 91 -8.20 -4.45 -10.56
C LYS A 91 -7.99 -5.91 -11.00
N ARG A 92 -7.20 -6.09 -12.05
CA ARG A 92 -6.89 -7.40 -12.65
C ARG A 92 -5.42 -7.74 -12.41
N PRO A 93 -5.05 -9.02 -12.32
CA PRO A 93 -3.64 -9.40 -12.19
C PRO A 93 -2.81 -8.83 -13.34
N LEU A 94 -1.65 -8.28 -13.01
CA LEU A 94 -0.75 -7.64 -13.97
C LEU A 94 -0.08 -8.66 -14.90
N CYS A 95 0.21 -9.84 -14.36
CA CYS A 95 0.79 -10.98 -15.05
C CYS A 95 -0.16 -12.19 -14.98
N GLN A 96 0.03 -13.16 -15.88
CA GLN A 96 -0.67 -14.45 -15.82
C GLN A 96 -0.22 -15.29 -14.61
N ASP A 97 1.06 -15.19 -14.26
CA ASP A 97 1.63 -15.76 -13.05
C ASP A 97 1.65 -14.69 -11.95
N THR A 98 0.98 -14.97 -10.82
CA THR A 98 0.94 -14.09 -9.65
C THR A 98 2.04 -14.41 -8.64
N GLY A 99 2.91 -15.38 -8.95
CA GLY A 99 4.00 -15.82 -8.10
C GLY A 99 3.57 -16.76 -6.97
N LEU A 100 4.56 -17.17 -6.18
CA LEU A 100 4.38 -18.00 -4.97
C LEU A 100 4.57 -17.15 -3.72
N VAL A 101 3.73 -17.38 -2.70
CA VAL A 101 3.85 -16.75 -1.38
C VAL A 101 4.65 -17.68 -0.46
N SER A 102 5.67 -17.13 0.22
CA SER A 102 6.49 -17.86 1.20
C SER A 102 6.29 -17.31 2.61
N SER A 103 6.34 -18.22 3.59
CA SER A 103 6.25 -17.94 5.04
C SER A 103 7.60 -17.65 5.67
#